data_AF-A0A5B2U8A6-F1
#
_entry.id   AF-A0A5B2U8A6-F1
#
_cell.length_a   1.000
_cell.length_b   1.000
_cell.length_c   1.000
_cell.angle_alpha   90.00
_cell.angle_beta   90.00
_cell.angle_gamma   90.00
#
_symmetry.space_group_name_H-M   'P 1'
#
loop_
_entity.id
_entity.type
_entity.pdbx_description
1 polymer ?
#
loop_
_entity_poly.entity_id
_entity_poly.type
_entity_poly.pdbx_seq_one_letter_code
_entity_poly.pdbx_strand_id
1 'polypeptide(L)'
;MQNLQEQYNELNDWDRVEFLRKIEFEDDPSKWELLDHIIQDEEDYDLARIEALKILEIAEIQGHIKDKIMKTLIGVIESTEDYDVRNYATSAIVNFVEYSQIRIVARNLVLNIDEDIDIRYNAFDVIKKISDIDERNEVLKRLLDDTDFQKSAQRVLTEGS
;
A
#
# COMPACT_ATOMS: atom_id res chain seq x y z
N MET A 1 18.99 17.21 16.60
CA MET A 1 17.66 16.63 16.34
C MET A 1 17.64 15.30 17.06
N GLN A 2 16.64 15.09 17.93
CA GLN A 2 16.43 13.81 18.60
C GLN A 2 15.92 12.82 17.55
N ASN A 3 16.41 11.58 17.56
CA ASN A 3 16.05 10.57 16.57
C ASN A 3 14.54 10.30 16.63
N LEU A 4 13.82 10.37 15.49
CA LEU A 4 12.36 10.15 15.46
C LEU A 4 11.98 8.76 16.01
N GLN A 5 12.82 7.75 15.81
CA GLN A 5 12.60 6.41 16.34
C GLN A 5 12.74 6.35 17.87
N GLU A 6 13.70 7.07 18.45
CA GLU A 6 13.82 7.17 19.91
C GLU A 6 12.59 7.84 20.52
N GLN A 7 12.13 8.94 19.91
CA GLN A 7 10.91 9.62 20.34
C GLN A 7 9.69 8.68 20.25
N TYR A 8 9.52 7.99 19.13
CA TYR A 8 8.42 7.05 18.92
C TYR A 8 8.41 5.90 19.96
N ASN A 9 9.58 5.36 20.29
CA ASN A 9 9.72 4.24 21.22
C ASN A 9 9.39 4.60 22.67
N GLU A 10 9.48 5.88 23.04
CA GLU A 10 9.13 6.37 24.39
C GLU A 10 7.62 6.58 24.59
N LEU A 11 6.83 6.54 23.51
CA LEU A 11 5.40 6.78 23.52
C LEU A 11 4.60 5.52 23.83
N ASN A 12 3.42 5.70 24.44
CA ASN A 12 2.41 4.65 24.49
C ASN A 12 1.70 4.49 23.13
N ASP A 13 0.97 3.39 22.97
CA ASP A 13 0.24 3.01 21.75
C ASP A 13 -0.59 4.14 21.14
N TRP A 14 -1.34 4.88 21.95
CA TRP A 14 -2.19 5.97 21.46
C TRP A 14 -1.37 7.18 21.02
N ASP A 15 -0.37 7.55 21.82
CA ASP A 15 0.52 8.67 21.50
C ASP A 15 1.40 8.40 20.27
N ARG A 16 1.71 7.13 19.97
CA ARG A 16 2.38 6.71 18.72
C ARG A 16 1.57 7.08 17.49
N VAL A 17 0.26 6.81 17.49
CA VAL A 17 -0.61 7.19 16.37
C VAL A 17 -0.65 8.71 16.20
N GLU A 18 -0.80 9.46 17.30
CA GLU A 18 -0.80 10.92 17.26
C GLU A 18 0.56 11.51 16.84
N PHE A 19 1.65 10.82 17.16
CA PHE A 19 2.98 11.20 16.69
C PHE A 19 3.11 11.03 15.18
N LEU A 20 2.63 9.92 14.61
CA LEU A 20 2.64 9.68 13.17
C LEU A 20 1.84 10.75 12.40
N ARG A 21 0.67 11.13 12.91
CA ARG A 21 -0.15 12.23 12.35
C ARG A 21 0.56 13.58 12.33
N LYS A 22 1.40 13.84 13.33
CA LYS A 22 2.17 15.09 13.40
C LYS A 22 3.27 15.10 12.35
N ILE A 23 4.05 14.02 12.25
CA ILE A 23 5.19 13.95 11.33
C ILE A 23 4.78 13.78 9.85
N GLU A 24 3.54 13.39 9.57
CA GLU A 24 2.99 13.27 8.20
C GLU A 24 3.33 14.50 7.34
N PHE A 25 3.11 15.69 7.88
CA PHE A 25 3.30 16.97 7.18
C PHE A 25 4.68 17.60 7.40
N GLU A 26 5.57 16.97 8.17
CA GLU A 26 6.91 17.49 8.42
C GLU A 26 7.84 17.22 7.23
N ASP A 27 8.69 18.20 6.90
CA ASP A 27 9.73 18.05 5.87
C ASP A 27 11.02 17.44 6.45
N ASP A 28 10.85 16.32 7.18
CA ASP A 28 11.96 15.53 7.71
C ASP A 28 12.07 14.20 6.94
N PRO A 29 13.07 14.04 6.04
CA PRO A 29 13.25 12.80 5.28
C PRO A 29 13.49 11.56 6.15
N SER A 30 13.93 11.71 7.40
CA SER A 30 14.13 10.58 8.32
C SER A 30 12.82 9.91 8.74
N LYS A 31 11.67 10.58 8.57
CA LYS A 31 10.36 9.98 8.82
C LYS A 31 10.12 8.73 7.98
N TRP A 32 10.66 8.68 6.75
CA TRP A 32 10.49 7.53 5.88
C TRP A 32 11.19 6.27 6.41
N GLU A 33 12.34 6.42 7.07
CA GLU A 33 13.01 5.30 7.73
C GLU A 33 12.23 4.84 8.96
N LEU A 34 11.62 5.77 9.70
CA LEU A 34 10.72 5.43 10.80
C LEU A 34 9.48 4.66 10.31
N LEU A 35 8.80 5.16 9.26
CA LEU A 35 7.62 4.49 8.72
C LEU A 35 7.96 3.08 8.21
N ASP A 36 9.08 2.92 7.50
CA ASP A 36 9.57 1.61 7.04
C ASP A 36 9.83 0.65 8.22
N HIS A 37 10.40 1.15 9.32
CA HIS A 37 10.63 0.34 10.52
C HIS A 37 9.32 -0.10 11.18
N ILE A 38 8.37 0.82 11.35
CA ILE A 38 7.07 0.54 11.99
C ILE A 38 6.30 -0.53 11.22
N ILE A 39 6.20 -0.41 9.89
CA ILE A 39 5.39 -1.37 9.11
C ILE A 39 5.98 -2.78 9.09
N GLN A 40 7.31 -2.92 9.27
CA GLN A 40 8.01 -4.21 9.35
C GLN A 40 7.87 -4.88 10.72
N ASP A 41 7.65 -4.11 11.78
CA ASP A 41 7.62 -4.65 13.14
C ASP A 41 6.23 -5.23 13.44
N GLU A 42 6.12 -6.56 13.37
CA GLU A 42 4.86 -7.28 13.66
C GLU A 42 4.43 -7.18 15.13
N GLU A 43 5.35 -6.83 16.03
CA GLU A 43 5.07 -6.64 17.45
C GLU A 43 4.66 -5.20 17.77
N ASP A 44 4.75 -4.28 16.81
CA ASP A 44 4.30 -2.90 17.00
C ASP A 44 2.77 -2.81 16.98
N TYR A 45 2.25 -1.74 17.57
CA TYR A 45 0.83 -1.50 17.68
C TYR A 45 0.18 -1.42 16.30
N ASP A 46 -0.80 -2.28 16.05
CA ASP A 46 -1.52 -2.42 14.78
C ASP A 46 -2.00 -1.08 14.21
N LEU A 47 -2.60 -0.21 15.04
CA LEU A 47 -3.07 1.10 14.59
C LEU A 47 -1.93 2.04 14.20
N ALA A 48 -0.75 1.92 14.82
CA ALA A 48 0.41 2.71 14.42
C ALA A 48 0.96 2.22 13.06
N ARG A 49 1.00 0.91 12.85
CA ARG A 49 1.33 0.31 11.54
C ARG A 49 0.35 0.77 10.46
N ILE A 50 -0.95 0.73 10.76
CA ILE A 50 -2.01 1.21 9.86
C ILE A 50 -1.86 2.71 9.56
N GLU A 51 -1.56 3.54 10.56
CA GLU A 51 -1.36 4.98 10.35
C GLU A 51 -0.13 5.25 9.48
N ALA A 52 0.97 4.52 9.68
CA ALA A 52 2.14 4.60 8.80
C ALA A 52 1.80 4.24 7.35
N LEU A 53 1.01 3.17 7.13
CA LEU A 53 0.57 2.73 5.80
C LEU A 53 -0.32 3.78 5.11
N LYS A 54 -1.24 4.43 5.85
CA LYS A 54 -2.06 5.54 5.31
C LYS A 54 -1.20 6.71 4.85
N ILE A 55 -0.16 7.06 5.60
CA ILE A 55 0.78 8.10 5.19
C ILE A 55 1.46 7.69 3.87
N LEU A 56 1.93 6.44 3.76
CA LEU A 56 2.61 5.93 2.57
C LEU A 56 1.72 5.88 1.31
N GLU A 57 0.40 5.70 1.48
CA GLU A 57 -0.57 5.66 0.38
C GLU A 57 -0.63 6.99 -0.41
N ILE A 58 -0.46 8.12 0.28
CA ILE A 58 -0.66 9.46 -0.32
C ILE A 58 0.62 10.31 -0.39
N ALA A 59 1.71 9.87 0.24
CA ALA A 59 2.95 10.63 0.34
C ALA A 59 3.74 10.72 -0.99
N GLU A 60 4.40 11.85 -1.25
CA GLU A 60 5.42 11.93 -2.29
C GLU A 60 6.78 11.46 -1.75
N ILE A 61 7.10 10.19 -2.00
CA ILE A 61 8.36 9.57 -1.57
C ILE A 61 9.34 9.57 -2.74
N GLN A 62 10.59 10.00 -2.50
CA GLN A 62 11.63 10.07 -3.53
C GLN A 62 12.93 9.39 -3.08
N GLY A 63 13.73 8.98 -4.06
CA GLY A 63 15.06 8.41 -3.83
C GLY A 63 15.03 6.96 -3.36
N HIS A 64 16.19 6.47 -2.90
CA HIS A 64 16.42 5.06 -2.58
C HIS A 64 15.52 4.50 -1.47
N ILE A 65 14.98 5.36 -0.61
CA ILE A 65 14.05 4.95 0.44
C ILE A 65 12.72 4.44 -0.16
N LYS A 66 12.30 4.95 -1.32
CA LYS A 66 11.11 4.46 -2.02
C LYS A 66 11.26 2.99 -2.44
N ASP A 67 12.44 2.61 -2.95
CA ASP A 67 12.73 1.23 -3.35
C ASP A 67 12.73 0.27 -2.14
N LYS A 68 13.18 0.75 -0.98
CA LYS A 68 13.18 0.00 0.28
C LYS A 68 11.76 -0.23 0.75
N ILE A 69 10.97 0.83 0.89
CA ILE A 69 9.57 0.78 1.32
C ILE A 69 8.74 -0.10 0.37
N MET A 70 8.96 -0.02 -0.94
CA MET A 70 8.27 -0.89 -1.91
C MET A 70 8.48 -2.38 -1.59
N LYS A 71 9.73 -2.80 -1.33
CA LYS A 71 10.03 -4.20 -0.96
C LYS A 71 9.40 -4.58 0.37
N THR A 72 9.43 -3.66 1.32
CA THR A 72 8.79 -3.83 2.62
C THR A 72 7.30 -4.08 2.48
N LEU A 73 6.58 -3.25 1.70
CA LEU A 73 5.16 -3.38 1.47
C LEU A 73 4.80 -4.73 0.84
N ILE A 74 5.59 -5.20 -0.13
CA ILE A 74 5.40 -6.56 -0.69
C ILE A 74 5.55 -7.62 0.40
N GLY A 75 6.61 -7.53 1.21
CA GLY A 75 6.81 -8.46 2.32
C GLY A 75 5.64 -8.48 3.30
N VAL A 76 5.15 -7.30 3.71
CA VAL A 76 3.99 -7.18 4.60
C VAL A 76 2.75 -7.84 3.98
N ILE A 77 2.44 -7.54 2.71
CA ILE A 77 1.27 -8.11 2.00
C ILE A 77 1.32 -9.65 1.92
N GLU A 78 2.52 -10.21 1.76
CA GLU A 78 2.73 -11.64 1.55
C GLU A 78 2.85 -12.45 2.85
N SER A 79 3.14 -11.82 4.00
CA SER A 79 3.51 -12.54 5.22
C SER A 79 2.69 -12.19 6.47
N THR A 80 2.07 -11.02 6.55
CA THR A 80 1.32 -10.64 7.75
C THR A 80 0.03 -11.43 7.89
N GLU A 81 -0.26 -11.90 9.10
CA GLU A 81 -1.55 -12.52 9.46
C GLU A 81 -2.59 -11.48 9.91
N ASP A 82 -2.14 -10.24 10.19
CA ASP A 82 -3.03 -9.13 10.51
C ASP A 82 -3.73 -8.62 9.24
N TYR A 83 -5.03 -8.93 9.14
CA TYR A 83 -5.87 -8.55 8.02
C TYR A 83 -5.91 -7.04 7.77
N ASP A 84 -6.05 -6.22 8.82
CA ASP A 84 -6.18 -4.78 8.66
C ASP A 84 -4.87 -4.19 8.15
N VAL A 85 -3.74 -4.62 8.72
CA VAL A 85 -2.40 -4.23 8.23
C VAL A 85 -2.21 -4.67 6.78
N ARG A 86 -2.60 -5.90 6.41
CA ARG A 86 -2.50 -6.40 5.02
C ARG A 86 -3.34 -5.58 4.05
N ASN A 87 -4.56 -5.23 4.47
CA ASN A 87 -5.48 -4.43 3.68
C ASN A 87 -4.93 -3.02 3.43
N TYR A 88 -4.46 -2.34 4.48
CA TYR A 88 -3.83 -1.02 4.36
C TYR A 88 -2.50 -1.06 3.60
N ALA A 89 -1.72 -2.14 3.69
CA ALA A 89 -0.51 -2.31 2.88
C ALA A 89 -0.86 -2.44 1.39
N THR A 90 -1.92 -3.19 1.08
CA THR A 90 -2.41 -3.33 -0.30
C THR A 90 -2.97 -2.01 -0.84
N SER A 91 -3.58 -1.19 0.02
CA SER A 91 -3.97 0.17 -0.35
C SER A 91 -2.74 1.03 -0.67
N ALA A 92 -1.72 1.01 0.20
CA ALA A 92 -0.52 1.84 0.07
C ALA A 92 0.29 1.58 -1.21
N ILE A 93 0.34 0.34 -1.72
CA ILE A 93 1.11 0.02 -2.94
C ILE A 93 0.63 0.76 -4.20
N VAL A 94 -0.54 1.40 -4.19
CA VAL A 94 -1.03 2.25 -5.28
C VAL A 94 -0.07 3.40 -5.63
N ASN A 95 0.71 3.86 -4.65
CA ASN A 95 1.71 4.92 -4.80
C ASN A 95 3.06 4.44 -5.37
N PHE A 96 3.15 3.14 -5.68
CA PHE A 96 4.34 2.44 -6.15
C PHE A 96 4.06 1.68 -7.47
N VAL A 97 3.03 2.09 -8.23
CA VAL A 97 2.59 1.41 -9.46
C VAL A 97 3.66 1.35 -10.57
N GLU A 98 4.65 2.26 -10.53
CA GLU A 98 5.77 2.26 -11.48
C GLU A 98 6.66 1.01 -11.37
N TYR A 99 6.68 0.37 -10.20
CA TYR A 99 7.45 -0.84 -9.96
C TYR A 99 6.72 -2.06 -10.52
N SER A 100 7.40 -2.85 -11.37
CA SER A 100 6.80 -4.05 -11.98
C SER A 100 6.39 -5.09 -10.94
N GLN A 101 7.14 -5.22 -9.84
CA GLN A 101 6.81 -6.12 -8.74
C GLN A 101 5.46 -5.76 -8.09
N ILE A 102 5.17 -4.47 -7.92
CA ILE A 102 3.90 -3.98 -7.39
C ILE A 102 2.75 -4.35 -8.34
N ARG A 103 2.94 -4.16 -9.65
CA ARG A 103 1.93 -4.55 -10.64
C ARG A 103 1.67 -6.05 -10.66
N ILE A 104 2.71 -6.87 -10.46
CA ILE A 104 2.57 -8.33 -10.35
C ILE A 104 1.78 -8.71 -9.09
N VAL A 105 2.10 -8.13 -7.93
CA VAL A 105 1.38 -8.37 -6.67
C VAL A 105 -0.09 -7.98 -6.82
N ALA A 106 -0.37 -6.76 -7.30
CA ALA A 106 -1.74 -6.30 -7.53
C ALA A 106 -2.51 -7.18 -8.52
N ARG A 107 -1.87 -7.61 -9.60
CA ARG A 107 -2.47 -8.54 -10.57
C ARG A 107 -2.83 -9.87 -9.91
N ASN A 108 -1.95 -10.42 -9.08
CA ASN A 108 -2.21 -11.69 -8.40
C ASN A 108 -3.38 -11.57 -7.41
N LEU A 109 -3.41 -10.49 -6.62
CA LEU A 109 -4.47 -10.24 -5.64
C LEU A 109 -5.83 -10.04 -6.32
N VAL A 110 -5.93 -9.13 -7.30
CA VAL A 110 -7.23 -8.80 -7.92
C VAL A 110 -7.85 -10.00 -8.67
N LEU A 111 -7.01 -10.87 -9.24
CA LEU A 111 -7.44 -12.06 -9.99
C LEU A 111 -7.63 -13.31 -9.12
N ASN A 112 -7.29 -13.26 -7.83
CA ASN A 112 -7.55 -14.34 -6.89
C ASN A 112 -9.00 -14.25 -6.40
N ILE A 113 -9.87 -15.14 -6.85
CA ILE A 113 -11.30 -15.13 -6.49
C ILE A 113 -11.56 -15.48 -5.03
N ASP A 114 -10.61 -16.16 -4.39
CA ASP A 114 -10.70 -16.55 -2.97
C ASP A 114 -10.08 -15.49 -2.03
N GLU A 115 -9.51 -14.41 -2.58
CA GLU A 115 -8.98 -13.29 -1.80
C GLU A 115 -10.10 -12.43 -1.23
N ASP A 116 -9.82 -11.80 -0.08
CA ASP A 116 -10.77 -10.86 0.50
C ASP A 116 -11.11 -9.71 -0.46
N ILE A 117 -12.39 -9.38 -0.54
CA ILE A 117 -12.91 -8.41 -1.51
C ILE A 117 -12.32 -7.01 -1.34
N ASP A 118 -12.00 -6.57 -0.13
CA ASP A 118 -11.42 -5.25 0.12
C ASP A 118 -9.97 -5.20 -0.39
N ILE A 119 -9.19 -6.26 -0.15
CA ILE A 119 -7.83 -6.43 -0.68
C ILE A 119 -7.86 -6.43 -2.21
N ARG A 120 -8.83 -7.14 -2.81
CA ARG A 120 -9.02 -7.18 -4.26
C ARG A 120 -9.36 -5.79 -4.82
N TYR A 121 -10.20 -5.02 -4.14
CA TYR A 121 -10.52 -3.64 -4.56
C TYR A 121 -9.31 -2.71 -4.48
N ASN A 122 -8.51 -2.81 -3.41
CA ASN A 122 -7.25 -2.06 -3.29
C ASN A 122 -6.27 -2.43 -4.41
N ALA A 123 -6.14 -3.71 -4.73
CA ALA A 123 -5.33 -4.17 -5.85
C ALA A 123 -5.87 -3.66 -7.22
N PHE A 124 -7.19 -3.60 -7.39
CA PHE A 124 -7.81 -3.04 -8.59
C PHE A 124 -7.50 -1.54 -8.77
N ASP A 125 -7.34 -0.79 -7.68
CA ASP A 125 -6.92 0.61 -7.74
C ASP A 125 -5.52 0.78 -8.32
N VAL A 126 -4.61 -0.15 -8.03
CA VAL A 126 -3.30 -0.23 -8.70
C VAL A 126 -3.48 -0.47 -10.19
N ILE A 127 -4.31 -1.45 -10.59
CA ILE A 127 -4.54 -1.77 -12.02
C ILE A 127 -5.01 -0.54 -12.80
N LYS A 128 -5.94 0.25 -12.25
CA LYS A 128 -6.42 1.48 -12.89
C LYS A 128 -5.32 2.51 -13.17
N LYS A 129 -4.28 2.56 -12.32
CA LYS A 129 -3.16 3.50 -12.44
C LYS A 129 -2.01 3.00 -13.32
N ILE A 130 -2.05 1.76 -13.81
CA ILE A 130 -1.04 1.26 -14.74
C ILE A 130 -1.06 2.10 -16.02
N SER A 131 0.06 2.72 -16.34
CA SER A 131 0.21 3.58 -17.52
C SER A 131 0.35 2.81 -18.82
N ASP A 132 0.88 1.58 -18.76
CA ASP A 132 0.91 0.67 -19.90
C ASP A 132 -0.52 0.15 -20.17
N ILE A 133 -1.12 0.65 -21.25
CA ILE A 133 -2.52 0.36 -21.61
C ILE A 133 -2.71 -1.11 -21.95
N ASP A 134 -1.72 -1.77 -22.57
CA ASP A 134 -1.83 -3.16 -22.97
C ASP A 134 -1.78 -4.07 -21.73
N GLU A 135 -0.82 -3.82 -20.83
CA GLU A 135 -0.72 -4.51 -19.53
C GLU A 135 -2.02 -4.33 -18.71
N ARG A 136 -2.50 -3.09 -18.60
CA ARG A 136 -3.74 -2.78 -17.89
C ARG A 136 -4.94 -3.51 -18.49
N ASN A 137 -5.13 -3.39 -19.81
CA ASN A 137 -6.29 -3.94 -20.48
C ASN A 137 -6.29 -5.47 -20.48
N GLU A 138 -5.13 -6.12 -20.46
CA GLU A 138 -5.01 -7.57 -20.28
C GLU A 138 -5.68 -8.01 -18.98
N VAL A 139 -5.38 -7.35 -17.86
CA VAL A 139 -5.97 -7.66 -16.55
C VAL A 139 -7.46 -7.33 -16.53
N LEU A 140 -7.86 -6.15 -17.01
CA LEU A 140 -9.27 -5.73 -17.02
C LEU A 140 -10.16 -6.67 -17.84
N LYS A 141 -9.68 -7.18 -18.98
CA LYS A 141 -10.43 -8.16 -19.80
C LYS A 141 -10.68 -9.46 -19.04
N ARG A 142 -9.72 -9.92 -18.22
CA ARG A 142 -9.90 -11.12 -17.39
C ARG A 142 -10.95 -10.90 -16.29
N LEU A 143 -11.11 -9.67 -15.81
CA LEU A 143 -12.10 -9.29 -14.81
C LEU A 143 -13.52 -9.12 -15.39
N LEU A 144 -13.73 -9.24 -16.70
CA LEU A 144 -15.08 -9.15 -17.30
C LEU A 144 -15.98 -10.34 -16.96
N ASP A 145 -15.38 -11.48 -16.62
CA ASP A 145 -16.10 -12.68 -16.18
C ASP A 145 -16.22 -12.76 -14.65
N ASP A 146 -15.63 -11.80 -13.93
CA ASP A 146 -15.68 -11.71 -12.48
C ASP A 146 -16.91 -10.92 -12.02
N THR A 147 -17.79 -11.51 -11.21
CA THR A 147 -19.06 -10.87 -10.83
C THR A 147 -18.90 -9.60 -10.00
N ASP A 148 -17.82 -9.48 -9.23
CA ASP A 148 -17.56 -8.34 -8.35
C ASP A 148 -16.89 -7.18 -9.11
N PHE A 149 -16.11 -7.52 -10.15
CA PHE A 149 -15.32 -6.55 -10.91
C PHE A 149 -15.82 -6.26 -12.33
N GLN A 150 -16.71 -7.08 -12.92
CA GLN A 150 -17.14 -6.96 -14.31
C GLN A 150 -17.55 -5.54 -14.69
N LYS A 151 -18.44 -4.91 -13.91
CA LYS A 151 -18.93 -3.55 -14.20
C LYS A 151 -17.81 -2.51 -14.09
N SER A 152 -16.96 -2.64 -13.07
CA SER A 152 -15.83 -1.74 -12.85
C SER A 152 -14.78 -1.86 -13.95
N ALA A 153 -14.44 -3.09 -14.35
CA ALA A 153 -13.51 -3.38 -15.44
C ALA A 153 -14.03 -2.87 -16.78
N GLN A 154 -15.31 -3.11 -17.09
CA GLN A 154 -15.95 -2.61 -18.30
C GLN A 154 -15.91 -1.08 -18.38
N ARG A 155 -16.18 -0.38 -17.27
CA ARG A 155 -16.11 1.08 -17.18
C ARG A 155 -14.70 1.59 -17.49
N VAL A 156 -13.69 1.02 -16.85
CA VAL A 156 -12.29 1.47 -17.04
C VAL A 156 -11.83 1.21 -18.48
N LEU A 157 -12.21 0.07 -19.08
CA LEU A 157 -11.93 -0.22 -20.49
C LEU A 157 -12.57 0.81 -21.43
N THR A 158 -13.78 1.28 -21.14
CA THR A 158 -14.47 2.28 -21.98
C THR A 158 -13.97 3.72 -21.78
N GLU A 159 -13.53 4.08 -20.58
CA GLU A 159 -13.03 5.43 -20.27
C GLU A 159 -11.57 5.63 -20.69
N GLY A 160 -10.78 4.55 -20.76
CA GLY A 160 -9.38 4.56 -21.18
C GLY A 160 -9.13 4.23 -22.66
N SER A 161 -10.19 4.20 -23.48
CA SER A 161 -10.17 4.05 -24.95
C SER A 161 -10.22 5.40 -25.64
#